data_AF-A0A1Y2TPU9-F1
#
_entry.id   AF-A0A1Y2TPU9-F1
#
_cell.length_a   1.000
_cell.length_b   1.000
_cell.length_c   1.000
_cell.angle_alpha   90.00
_cell.angle_beta   90.00
_cell.angle_gamma   90.00
#
_symmetry.space_group_name_H-M   'P 1'
#
loop_
_entity.id
_entity.type
_entity.pdbx_description
1 polymer ?
#
loop_
_entity_poly.entity_id
_entity_poly.type
_entity_poly.pdbx_seq_one_letter_code
_entity_poly.pdbx_strand_id
1 'polypeptide(L)'
;MAAQINLDGALLRNLLIELIREIGSQLITPTELLDFKCICKQTEAAIGLLDMAKKDAIWQISKTRFRSRFSSLYMTEDKELESLDLDVLGYCRSYRQVHLHRPILLWAIETGKDIDYIKKCINVYQTYFPDGLRGKWFPQHDRILEAYIYPEFPSPMVAAARAGRLDVIKALVECGSSPRGRDRAICMDLRRQPQNLQEEMSLETIRADNAIPAACEFGHEDIAMFLMSIGLRVRPSDIWDAVQFGCFKLMEMLLGQYTAIDRNDLLGRIFSWVITGTDRPIRTHQIIVPLICALDTSSPNGMREHIKEYTKEQLVSALRYQPTDKARLRATDFFDFYIKWASPPFSALRIIYGAASNDANIEIMNDILDGDSWSIGGSEEEQLKTMNRIARIVVENGHTHIAKSLFNSGYRFNSEHFQYAIHYTHLEIVELLIAYGVPMPASIQRLMDRDMYAGVLEVAYEAGMTRRVRESTYLLMFRLIHHGADYTDNFCWIEKERLLNDLKKDREFRRWYNSEESNAAKAATPSRLSFAERVEIYSAEYLNQLYALSTLILGDDWMERRAGQGSEDEDDLDG
;
A
#
# COMPACT_ATOMS: atom_id res chain seq x y z
N MET A 1 -53.02 29.63 10.70
CA MET A 1 -53.06 28.25 11.24
C MET A 1 -51.92 28.12 12.22
N ALA A 2 -52.20 28.23 13.52
CA ALA A 2 -51.19 28.10 14.57
C ALA A 2 -51.03 26.61 14.90
N ALA A 3 -49.90 26.02 14.51
CA ALA A 3 -49.53 24.69 14.96
C ALA A 3 -49.13 24.78 16.44
N GLN A 4 -49.78 23.95 17.26
CA GLN A 4 -49.51 23.83 18.68
C GLN A 4 -48.16 23.12 18.84
N ILE A 5 -47.09 23.90 18.99
CA ILE A 5 -45.74 23.39 19.19
C ILE A 5 -45.72 22.67 20.55
N ASN A 6 -45.48 21.37 20.52
CA ASN A 6 -45.38 20.52 21.70
C ASN A 6 -44.05 20.83 22.42
N LEU A 7 -44.09 21.81 23.32
CA LEU A 7 -42.95 22.37 24.05
C LEU A 7 -42.48 21.52 25.24
N ASP A 8 -43.16 20.41 25.54
CA ASP A 8 -42.94 19.66 26.79
C ASP A 8 -41.61 18.87 26.84
N GLY A 9 -40.87 18.79 25.72
CA GLY A 9 -39.53 18.18 25.67
C GLY A 9 -38.36 19.16 25.45
N ALA A 10 -38.63 20.41 25.06
CA ALA A 10 -37.61 21.38 24.69
C ALA A 10 -37.16 22.17 25.93
N LEU A 11 -36.07 21.74 26.57
CA LEU A 11 -35.40 22.52 27.62
C LEU A 11 -35.19 23.95 27.11
N LEU A 12 -35.74 24.93 27.84
CA LEU A 12 -35.66 26.40 27.66
C LEU A 12 -34.28 26.98 27.25
N ARG A 13 -33.21 26.18 27.32
CA ARG A 13 -31.82 26.54 26.97
C ARG A 13 -31.46 26.29 25.50
N ASN A 14 -32.15 25.38 24.81
CA ASN A 14 -32.00 25.19 23.35
C ASN A 14 -32.96 26.08 22.54
N LEU A 15 -33.86 26.80 23.23
CA LEU A 15 -34.93 27.56 22.62
C LEU A 15 -34.38 28.51 21.56
N LEU A 16 -33.29 29.25 21.84
CA LEU A 16 -32.77 30.20 20.84
C LEU A 16 -32.29 29.51 19.56
N ILE A 17 -31.60 28.37 19.64
CA ILE A 17 -31.02 27.69 18.47
C ILE A 17 -32.09 26.94 17.68
N GLU A 18 -32.97 26.21 18.36
CA GLU A 18 -34.11 25.50 17.74
C GLU A 18 -35.08 26.49 17.10
N LEU A 19 -35.37 27.60 17.78
CA LEU A 19 -36.24 28.67 17.28
C LEU A 19 -35.54 29.46 16.17
N ILE A 20 -34.21 29.59 16.21
CA ILE A 20 -33.46 30.15 15.09
C ILE A 20 -33.53 29.24 13.85
N ARG A 21 -33.44 27.94 14.04
CA ARG A 21 -33.52 26.94 12.97
C ARG A 21 -34.92 26.86 12.37
N GLU A 22 -35.94 26.82 13.22
CA GLU A 22 -37.35 26.76 12.83
C GLU A 22 -37.80 28.07 12.17
N ILE A 23 -37.31 29.22 12.63
CA ILE A 23 -37.54 30.48 11.93
C ILE A 23 -36.80 30.45 10.59
N GLY A 24 -35.51 30.13 10.58
CA GLY A 24 -34.68 30.09 9.38
C GLY A 24 -35.17 29.14 8.29
N SER A 25 -35.77 28.01 8.64
CA SER A 25 -36.35 27.04 7.70
C SER A 25 -37.63 27.56 7.02
N GLN A 26 -38.27 28.59 7.59
CA GLN A 26 -39.45 29.23 7.05
C GLN A 26 -39.15 30.55 6.33
N LEU A 27 -37.89 31.01 6.31
CA LEU A 27 -37.47 32.19 5.55
C LEU A 27 -37.16 31.78 4.10
N ILE A 28 -37.87 32.38 3.16
CA ILE A 28 -37.81 31.99 1.73
C ILE A 28 -36.94 32.98 0.94
N THR A 29 -36.82 34.22 1.43
CA THR A 29 -36.10 35.27 0.70
C THR A 29 -34.69 35.53 1.26
N PRO A 30 -33.72 35.91 0.40
CA PRO A 30 -32.39 36.32 0.83
C PRO A 30 -32.39 37.49 1.85
N THR A 31 -33.35 38.41 1.72
CA THR A 31 -33.50 39.56 2.63
C THR A 31 -33.93 39.12 4.02
N GLU A 32 -34.93 38.24 4.12
CA GLU A 32 -35.37 37.67 5.39
C GLU A 32 -34.23 36.92 6.10
N LEU A 33 -33.44 36.13 5.35
CA LEU A 33 -32.26 35.44 5.88
C LEU A 33 -31.20 36.42 6.42
N LEU A 34 -30.99 37.56 5.74
CA LEU A 34 -30.07 38.62 6.17
C LEU A 34 -30.56 39.32 7.44
N ASP A 35 -31.83 39.72 7.47
CA ASP A 35 -32.44 40.38 8.62
C ASP A 35 -32.44 39.47 9.84
N PHE A 36 -32.78 38.20 9.62
CA PHE A 36 -32.75 37.18 10.65
C PHE A 36 -31.34 36.93 11.19
N LYS A 37 -30.33 36.86 10.31
CA LYS A 37 -28.92 36.80 10.73
C LYS A 37 -28.52 38.04 11.54
N CYS A 38 -28.99 39.23 11.16
CA CYS A 38 -28.77 40.46 11.91
C CYS A 38 -29.42 40.42 13.30
N ILE A 39 -30.66 39.95 13.42
CA ILE A 39 -31.35 39.75 14.70
C ILE A 39 -30.61 38.73 15.56
N CYS A 40 -30.19 37.61 14.99
CA CYS A 40 -29.36 36.62 15.69
C CYS A 40 -28.10 37.27 16.23
N LYS A 41 -27.34 37.99 15.39
CA LYS A 41 -26.11 38.68 15.80
C LYS A 41 -26.35 39.74 16.89
N GLN A 42 -27.45 40.49 16.82
CA GLN A 42 -27.83 41.47 17.85
C GLN A 42 -28.23 40.78 19.16
N THR A 43 -28.97 39.69 19.08
CA THR A 43 -29.37 38.86 20.23
C THR A 43 -28.16 38.21 20.87
N GLU A 44 -27.20 37.74 20.06
CA GLU A 44 -25.93 37.21 20.55
C GLU A 44 -25.12 38.28 21.28
N ALA A 45 -25.04 39.48 20.72
CA ALA A 45 -24.39 40.62 21.36
C ALA A 45 -25.09 41.02 22.68
N ALA A 46 -26.41 40.91 22.75
CA ALA A 46 -27.22 41.29 23.91
C ALA A 46 -27.17 40.26 25.07
N ILE A 47 -27.09 38.96 24.76
CA ILE A 47 -26.96 37.92 25.80
C ILE A 47 -25.62 38.05 26.53
N GLY A 48 -24.59 38.63 25.91
CA GLY A 48 -23.28 38.82 26.51
C GLY A 48 -22.46 37.52 26.51
N LEU A 49 -21.18 37.67 26.17
CA LEU A 49 -20.24 36.55 26.04
C LEU A 49 -20.20 35.62 27.25
N LEU A 50 -20.10 36.21 28.45
CA LEU A 50 -19.93 35.47 29.68
C LEU A 50 -21.15 34.60 29.99
N ASP A 51 -22.35 35.10 29.70
CA ASP A 51 -23.60 34.36 29.91
C ASP A 51 -23.76 33.23 28.90
N MET A 52 -23.31 33.41 27.66
CA MET A 52 -23.28 32.32 26.68
C MET A 52 -22.33 31.20 27.12
N ALA A 53 -21.09 31.53 27.45
CA ALA A 53 -20.12 30.55 27.93
C ALA A 53 -20.59 29.86 29.21
N LYS A 54 -21.27 30.58 30.10
CA LYS A 54 -21.84 30.01 31.32
C LYS A 54 -22.99 29.06 31.01
N LYS A 55 -23.90 29.45 30.10
CA LYS A 55 -25.02 28.60 29.68
C LYS A 55 -24.53 27.33 28.99
N ASP A 56 -23.54 27.43 28.10
CA ASP A 56 -22.92 26.27 27.46
C ASP A 56 -22.20 25.38 28.50
N ALA A 57 -21.35 25.94 29.36
CA ALA A 57 -20.69 25.16 30.42
C ALA A 57 -21.70 24.39 31.29
N ILE A 58 -22.79 25.02 31.74
CA ILE A 58 -23.83 24.32 32.52
C ILE A 58 -24.57 23.28 31.66
N TRP A 59 -24.80 23.55 30.38
CA TRP A 59 -25.41 22.59 29.46
C TRP A 59 -24.54 21.34 29.32
N GLN A 60 -23.23 21.50 29.06
CA GLN A 60 -22.27 20.40 28.97
C GLN A 60 -22.29 19.54 30.25
N ILE A 61 -22.21 20.15 31.43
CA ILE A 61 -22.29 19.45 32.73
C ILE A 61 -23.59 18.65 32.85
N SER A 62 -24.73 19.27 32.50
CA SER A 62 -26.04 18.64 32.65
C SER A 62 -26.16 17.38 31.80
N LYS A 63 -25.62 17.41 30.58
CA LYS A 63 -25.64 16.27 29.65
C LYS A 63 -24.63 15.19 30.03
N THR A 64 -23.44 15.58 30.51
CA THR A 64 -22.45 14.64 31.04
C THR A 64 -22.97 13.88 32.26
N ARG A 65 -23.65 14.57 33.21
CA ARG A 65 -24.23 13.94 34.43
C ARG A 65 -25.42 13.05 34.13
N PHE A 66 -26.26 13.41 33.16
CA PHE A 66 -27.39 12.57 32.75
C PHE A 66 -26.91 11.17 32.35
N ARG A 67 -25.77 11.10 31.65
CA ARG A 67 -25.23 9.84 31.15
C ARG A 67 -24.52 9.00 32.21
N SER A 68 -23.80 9.60 33.17
CA SER A 68 -23.16 8.81 34.24
C SER A 68 -24.18 8.00 35.04
N ARG A 69 -25.42 8.48 35.15
CA ARG A 69 -26.55 7.74 35.76
C ARG A 69 -27.03 6.57 34.90
N PHE A 70 -27.08 6.72 33.57
CA PHE A 70 -27.44 5.61 32.68
C PHE A 70 -26.35 4.54 32.67
N SER A 71 -25.07 4.92 32.60
CA SER A 71 -23.96 3.94 32.56
C SER A 71 -23.87 3.05 33.81
N SER A 72 -24.32 3.52 34.98
CA SER A 72 -24.35 2.69 36.20
C SER A 72 -25.51 1.69 36.22
N LEU A 73 -26.59 1.94 35.47
CA LEU A 73 -27.76 1.07 35.38
C LEU A 73 -27.53 -0.14 34.44
N TYR A 74 -26.65 -0.01 33.44
CA TYR A 74 -26.36 -1.09 32.48
C TYR A 74 -25.22 -2.04 32.88
N MET A 75 -24.60 -1.85 34.05
CA MET A 75 -23.46 -2.66 34.50
C MET A 75 -23.82 -3.67 35.59
N THR A 76 -25.09 -3.76 36.00
CA THR A 76 -25.49 -4.61 37.14
C THR A 76 -26.20 -5.92 36.79
N GLU A 77 -26.62 -6.20 35.56
CA GLU A 77 -27.24 -7.51 35.23
C GLU A 77 -26.84 -8.05 33.84
N ASP A 78 -25.84 -8.93 33.83
CA ASP A 78 -25.26 -9.64 32.67
C ASP A 78 -26.21 -10.64 31.96
N LYS A 79 -27.53 -10.51 32.08
CA LYS A 79 -28.48 -11.49 31.49
C LYS A 79 -29.54 -10.95 30.54
N GLU A 80 -29.65 -9.64 30.34
CA GLU A 80 -30.61 -9.05 29.38
C GLU A 80 -29.95 -8.32 28.21
N LEU A 81 -28.64 -8.48 28.01
CA LEU A 81 -27.91 -7.80 26.92
C LEU A 81 -28.14 -8.39 25.52
N GLU A 82 -28.71 -9.59 25.40
CA GLU A 82 -29.01 -10.19 24.09
C GLU A 82 -30.39 -9.77 23.52
N SER A 83 -31.26 -9.13 24.32
CA SER A 83 -32.58 -8.68 23.87
C SER A 83 -32.76 -7.16 23.79
N LEU A 84 -31.82 -6.37 24.32
CA LEU A 84 -31.74 -4.91 24.07
C LEU A 84 -31.01 -4.61 22.75
N ASP A 85 -31.69 -5.07 21.72
CA ASP A 85 -31.89 -4.54 20.37
C ASP A 85 -30.84 -3.63 19.71
N LEU A 86 -30.61 -3.97 18.44
CA LEU A 86 -29.90 -3.22 17.40
C LEU A 86 -30.41 -1.77 17.20
N ASP A 87 -31.50 -1.39 17.85
CA ASP A 87 -32.07 -0.03 17.83
C ASP A 87 -31.15 1.03 18.44
N VAL A 88 -30.26 0.71 19.38
CA VAL A 88 -29.29 1.72 19.89
C VAL A 88 -28.21 2.03 18.84
N LEU A 89 -27.79 1.04 18.04
CA LEU A 89 -26.91 1.25 16.90
C LEU A 89 -27.65 1.88 15.70
N GLY A 90 -28.94 1.58 15.52
CA GLY A 90 -29.85 2.28 14.62
C GLY A 90 -30.01 3.77 14.96
N TYR A 91 -30.14 4.10 16.25
CA TYR A 91 -30.11 5.46 16.76
C TYR A 91 -28.74 6.13 16.54
N CYS A 92 -27.62 5.42 16.71
CA CYS A 92 -26.29 5.97 16.41
C CYS A 92 -26.09 6.33 14.93
N ARG A 93 -26.76 5.65 13.99
CA ARG A 93 -26.75 6.01 12.56
C ARG A 93 -27.60 7.24 12.24
N SER A 94 -28.67 7.51 13.00
CA SER A 94 -29.48 8.73 12.84
C SER A 94 -28.84 9.99 13.44
N TYR A 95 -27.81 9.84 14.29
CA TYR A 95 -27.01 10.98 14.80
C TYR A 95 -26.23 11.75 13.72
N ARG A 96 -26.07 11.24 12.50
CA ARG A 96 -25.47 12.02 11.39
C ARG A 96 -26.24 13.31 11.07
N GLN A 97 -27.50 13.45 11.52
CA GLN A 97 -28.30 14.67 11.32
C GLN A 97 -28.50 15.49 12.60
N VAL A 98 -28.09 15.00 13.77
CA VAL A 98 -28.18 15.78 15.01
C VAL A 98 -26.94 16.66 15.08
N HIS A 99 -27.08 17.93 14.70
CA HIS A 99 -26.03 18.93 14.88
C HIS A 99 -25.71 19.06 16.37
N LEU A 100 -24.64 18.41 16.79
CA LEU A 100 -24.13 18.49 18.15
C LEU A 100 -23.66 19.93 18.41
N HIS A 101 -24.05 20.48 19.56
CA HIS A 101 -23.67 21.83 19.95
C HIS A 101 -22.16 21.92 20.15
N ARG A 102 -21.47 22.66 19.28
CA ARG A 102 -20.03 22.93 19.40
C ARG A 102 -19.78 23.83 20.61
N PRO A 103 -18.97 23.39 21.60
CA PRO A 103 -18.67 24.20 22.79
C PRO A 103 -18.18 25.58 22.40
N ILE A 104 -18.69 26.63 23.07
CA ILE A 104 -18.41 28.01 22.65
C ILE A 104 -16.92 28.33 22.71
N LEU A 105 -16.17 27.70 23.63
CA LEU A 105 -14.72 27.85 23.71
C LEU A 105 -14.02 27.31 22.47
N LEU A 106 -14.39 26.12 21.98
CA LEU A 106 -13.80 25.55 20.77
C LEU A 106 -14.09 26.43 19.56
N TRP A 107 -15.35 26.83 19.40
CA TRP A 107 -15.76 27.74 18.34
C TRP A 107 -14.97 29.07 18.38
N ALA A 108 -14.77 29.64 19.57
CA ALA A 108 -14.03 30.89 19.73
C ALA A 108 -12.56 30.75 19.29
N ILE A 109 -11.92 29.64 19.64
CA ILE A 109 -10.54 29.34 19.25
C ILE A 109 -10.44 29.17 17.73
N GLU A 110 -11.30 28.34 17.15
CA GLU A 110 -11.25 27.97 15.73
C GLU A 110 -11.67 29.11 14.80
N THR A 111 -12.57 29.98 15.25
CA THR A 111 -12.95 31.19 14.49
C THR A 111 -11.99 32.36 14.72
N GLY A 112 -10.88 32.14 15.40
CA GLY A 112 -9.82 33.14 15.55
C GLY A 112 -10.24 34.34 16.38
N LYS A 113 -11.09 34.16 17.41
CA LYS A 113 -11.44 35.27 18.31
C LYS A 113 -10.20 35.82 19.02
N ASP A 114 -10.31 37.07 19.47
CA ASP A 114 -9.26 37.75 20.21
C ASP A 114 -8.93 37.02 21.53
N ILE A 115 -7.68 37.14 21.99
CA ILE A 115 -7.21 36.43 23.19
C ILE A 115 -7.97 36.85 24.45
N ASP A 116 -8.41 38.10 24.58
CA ASP A 116 -9.18 38.56 25.73
C ASP A 116 -10.58 37.93 25.75
N TYR A 117 -11.17 37.73 24.57
CA TYR A 117 -12.42 37.00 24.41
C TYR A 117 -12.25 35.55 24.89
N ILE A 118 -11.17 34.90 24.44
CA ILE A 118 -10.89 33.50 24.78
C ILE A 118 -10.57 33.35 26.28
N LYS A 119 -9.77 34.25 26.87
CA LYS A 119 -9.48 34.26 28.32
C LYS A 119 -10.76 34.40 29.16
N LYS A 120 -11.69 35.26 28.74
CA LYS A 120 -13.03 35.36 29.38
C LYS A 120 -13.78 34.04 29.32
N CYS A 121 -13.81 33.37 28.17
CA CYS A 121 -14.39 32.04 28.07
C CYS A 121 -13.67 31.03 28.99
N ILE A 122 -12.33 30.97 28.95
CA ILE A 122 -11.54 30.06 29.78
C ILE A 122 -11.89 30.23 31.27
N ASN A 123 -11.94 31.46 31.77
CA ASN A 123 -12.30 31.74 33.17
C ASN A 123 -13.71 31.22 33.53
N VAL A 124 -14.67 31.35 32.61
CA VAL A 124 -16.02 30.80 32.79
C VAL A 124 -15.99 29.28 32.86
N TYR A 125 -15.31 28.60 31.93
CA TYR A 125 -15.19 27.14 32.01
C TYR A 125 -14.38 26.69 33.23
N GLN A 126 -13.32 27.38 33.62
CA GLN A 126 -12.56 27.07 34.82
C GLN A 126 -13.45 27.10 36.07
N THR A 127 -14.36 28.07 36.13
CA THR A 127 -15.29 28.25 37.25
C THR A 127 -16.43 27.22 37.23
N TYR A 128 -17.07 27.01 36.08
CA TYR A 128 -18.30 26.21 36.00
C TYR A 128 -18.06 24.77 35.53
N PHE A 129 -17.16 24.55 34.57
CA PHE A 129 -16.90 23.25 33.95
C PHE A 129 -15.41 23.01 33.66
N PRO A 130 -14.57 22.82 34.70
CA PRO A 130 -13.12 22.68 34.53
C PRO A 130 -12.73 21.43 33.71
N ASP A 131 -13.57 20.39 33.72
CA ASP A 131 -13.40 19.21 32.87
C ASP A 131 -13.54 19.53 31.37
N GLY A 132 -14.26 20.58 31.00
CA GLY A 132 -14.34 21.07 29.62
C GLY A 132 -13.00 21.64 29.12
N LEU A 133 -12.22 22.29 30.00
CA LEU A 133 -10.85 22.71 29.66
C LEU A 133 -9.92 21.52 29.38
N ARG A 134 -10.25 20.36 29.96
CA ARG A 134 -9.63 19.08 29.66
C ARG A 134 -10.32 18.35 28.51
N GLY A 135 -11.09 19.03 27.67
CA GLY A 135 -11.76 18.45 26.49
C GLY A 135 -12.84 17.41 26.77
N LYS A 136 -13.33 17.24 28.01
CA LYS A 136 -14.37 16.23 28.31
C LYS A 136 -15.76 16.75 27.92
N TRP A 137 -16.02 16.88 26.62
CA TRP A 137 -17.28 17.40 26.10
C TRP A 137 -18.37 16.32 26.04
N PHE A 138 -19.63 16.73 26.11
CA PHE A 138 -20.72 15.85 25.68
C PHE A 138 -20.78 15.84 24.13
N PRO A 139 -20.98 14.70 23.46
CA PRO A 139 -21.40 13.37 23.94
C PRO A 139 -20.28 12.35 24.25
N GLN A 140 -19.01 12.78 24.38
CA GLN A 140 -17.79 11.94 24.34
C GLN A 140 -17.55 10.97 25.51
N HIS A 141 -18.58 10.68 26.32
CA HIS A 141 -18.54 9.66 27.37
C HIS A 141 -18.98 8.27 26.87
N ASP A 142 -19.10 8.09 25.56
CA ASP A 142 -19.40 6.79 24.94
C ASP A 142 -18.12 6.11 24.45
N ARG A 143 -17.66 5.04 25.11
CA ARG A 143 -16.50 4.28 24.63
C ARG A 143 -16.66 3.79 23.18
N ILE A 144 -17.89 3.57 22.72
CA ILE A 144 -18.19 3.06 21.37
C ILE A 144 -18.13 4.19 20.33
N LEU A 145 -18.59 5.39 20.68
CA LEU A 145 -18.60 6.54 19.75
C LEU A 145 -17.34 7.41 19.85
N GLU A 146 -16.49 7.18 20.85
CA GLU A 146 -15.28 7.96 21.11
C GLU A 146 -14.43 8.17 19.85
N ALA A 147 -14.16 7.11 19.07
CA ALA A 147 -13.36 7.19 17.84
C ALA A 147 -13.91 8.16 16.77
N TYR A 148 -15.23 8.36 16.71
CA TYR A 148 -15.87 9.22 15.70
C TYR A 148 -16.10 10.65 16.21
N ILE A 149 -16.24 10.86 17.52
CA ILE A 149 -16.54 12.18 18.09
C ILE A 149 -15.25 12.97 18.37
N TYR A 150 -14.10 12.31 18.55
CA TYR A 150 -12.85 13.01 18.86
C TYR A 150 -12.41 14.04 17.80
N PRO A 151 -12.47 13.75 16.48
CA PRO A 151 -12.08 14.73 15.47
C PRO A 151 -12.94 16.00 15.50
N GLU A 152 -14.23 15.87 15.84
CA GLU A 152 -15.20 16.98 15.83
C GLU A 152 -15.14 17.86 17.08
N PHE A 153 -14.79 17.27 18.24
CA PHE A 153 -14.77 17.96 19.52
C PHE A 153 -13.42 17.75 20.24
N PRO A 154 -12.32 18.33 19.73
CA PRO A 154 -11.00 18.23 20.36
C PRO A 154 -10.98 18.93 21.73
N SER A 155 -9.94 18.69 22.52
CA SER A 155 -9.66 19.54 23.68
C SER A 155 -9.37 20.98 23.22
N PRO A 156 -9.61 22.00 24.07
CA PRO A 156 -9.20 23.37 23.76
C PRO A 156 -7.74 23.49 23.38
N MET A 157 -6.87 22.66 24.01
CA MET A 157 -5.44 22.62 23.71
C MET A 157 -5.16 22.15 22.28
N VAL A 158 -5.80 21.06 21.83
CA VAL A 158 -5.68 20.59 20.45
C VAL A 158 -6.31 21.56 19.46
N ALA A 159 -7.48 22.13 19.76
CA ALA A 159 -8.10 23.14 18.90
C ALA A 159 -7.17 24.35 18.70
N ALA A 160 -6.53 24.82 19.77
CA ALA A 160 -5.58 25.93 19.71
C ALA A 160 -4.30 25.57 18.94
N ALA A 161 -3.80 24.33 19.11
CA ALA A 161 -2.67 23.82 18.35
C ALA A 161 -2.96 23.73 16.86
N ARG A 162 -4.10 23.16 16.45
CA ARG A 162 -4.54 23.12 15.04
C ARG A 162 -4.68 24.53 14.44
N ALA A 163 -5.20 25.47 15.23
CA ALA A 163 -5.41 26.85 14.82
C ALA A 163 -4.13 27.71 14.79
N GLY A 164 -2.97 27.20 15.21
CA GLY A 164 -1.73 27.99 15.26
C GLY A 164 -1.75 29.12 16.30
N ARG A 165 -2.54 28.96 17.38
CA ARG A 165 -2.78 30.00 18.39
C ARG A 165 -1.91 29.81 19.63
N LEU A 166 -0.62 30.11 19.53
CA LEU A 166 0.33 30.02 20.65
C LEU A 166 -0.07 30.90 21.85
N ASP A 167 -0.69 32.04 21.60
CA ASP A 167 -1.27 32.94 22.61
C ASP A 167 -2.35 32.25 23.46
N VAL A 168 -3.25 31.50 22.81
CA VAL A 168 -4.31 30.73 23.45
C VAL A 168 -3.73 29.55 24.23
N ILE A 169 -2.74 28.85 23.67
CA ILE A 169 -2.08 27.73 24.36
C ILE A 169 -1.43 28.21 25.65
N LYS A 170 -0.72 29.33 25.63
CA LYS A 170 -0.15 29.95 26.85
C LYS A 170 -1.23 30.25 27.88
N ALA A 171 -2.35 30.86 27.47
CA ALA A 171 -3.47 31.13 28.36
C ALA A 171 -4.10 29.85 28.95
N LEU A 172 -4.23 28.79 28.15
CA LEU A 172 -4.74 27.50 28.62
C LEU A 172 -3.80 26.84 29.65
N VAL A 173 -2.48 26.90 29.41
CA VAL A 173 -1.45 26.40 30.34
C VAL A 173 -1.44 27.22 31.64
N GLU A 174 -1.53 28.55 31.56
CA GLU A 174 -1.66 29.44 32.73
C GLU A 174 -2.87 29.09 33.61
N CYS A 175 -3.97 28.65 33.00
CA CYS A 175 -5.17 28.19 33.71
C CYS A 175 -5.08 26.73 34.22
N GLY A 176 -3.93 26.08 34.09
CA GLY A 176 -3.70 24.70 34.54
C GLY A 176 -4.32 23.62 33.63
N SER A 177 -4.62 23.96 32.37
CA SER A 177 -5.03 22.95 31.38
C SER A 177 -3.86 22.02 31.08
N SER A 178 -4.15 20.73 30.84
CA SER A 178 -3.11 19.78 30.46
C SER A 178 -2.48 20.19 29.12
N PRO A 179 -1.16 20.37 29.03
CA PRO A 179 -0.49 20.71 27.79
C PRO A 179 -0.55 19.62 26.71
N ARG A 180 -0.85 18.36 27.09
CA ARG A 180 -1.14 17.29 26.12
C ARG A 180 -2.62 17.18 25.75
N GLY A 181 -3.50 18.05 26.23
CA GLY A 181 -4.94 17.91 26.00
C GLY A 181 -5.55 16.73 26.77
N ARG A 182 -6.39 15.92 26.11
CA ARG A 182 -6.97 14.68 26.68
C ARG A 182 -6.06 13.50 26.44
N ASP A 183 -4.87 13.63 26.98
CA ASP A 183 -3.98 12.51 27.08
C ASP A 183 -4.50 11.54 28.15
N ARG A 184 -5.55 10.79 27.80
CA ARG A 184 -5.83 9.53 28.46
C ARG A 184 -4.67 8.64 28.07
N ALA A 185 -3.70 8.51 28.96
CA ALA A 185 -3.06 7.23 29.13
C ALA A 185 -4.21 6.27 29.50
N ILE A 186 -4.93 5.77 28.49
CA ILE A 186 -5.95 4.77 28.69
C ILE A 186 -5.16 3.64 29.34
N CYS A 187 -5.42 3.46 30.62
CA CYS A 187 -5.08 2.29 31.41
C CYS A 187 -5.89 1.12 30.82
N MET A 188 -5.67 0.82 29.53
CA MET A 188 -5.89 -0.51 29.00
C MET A 188 -4.87 -1.33 29.77
N ASP A 189 -5.39 -2.07 30.72
CA ASP A 189 -4.69 -2.91 31.68
C ASP A 189 -3.42 -3.49 31.02
N LEU A 190 -2.26 -2.96 31.41
CA LEU A 190 -0.90 -3.24 30.91
C LEU A 190 -0.46 -4.71 31.11
N ARG A 191 -1.40 -5.64 31.26
CA ARG A 191 -1.13 -7.09 31.35
C ARG A 191 -0.58 -7.66 30.05
N ARG A 192 -0.70 -6.94 28.93
CA ARG A 192 0.12 -7.17 27.75
C ARG A 192 1.09 -6.00 27.64
N GLN A 193 2.31 -6.17 28.13
CA GLN A 193 3.40 -5.36 27.64
C GLN A 193 3.41 -5.53 26.12
N PRO A 194 3.29 -4.46 25.32
CA PRO A 194 3.34 -4.57 23.87
C PRO A 194 4.62 -5.32 23.51
N GLN A 195 4.50 -6.40 22.74
CA GLN A 195 5.63 -7.28 22.44
C GLN A 195 6.63 -6.59 21.50
N ASN A 196 6.20 -5.52 20.85
CA ASN A 196 7.03 -4.67 20.01
C ASN A 196 6.57 -3.20 20.09
N LEU A 197 7.46 -2.28 19.71
CA LEU A 197 7.18 -0.84 19.69
C LEU A 197 6.06 -0.46 18.71
N GLN A 198 5.73 -1.33 17.74
CA GLN A 198 4.64 -1.09 16.79
C GLN A 198 3.27 -1.21 17.47
N GLU A 199 3.10 -2.18 18.37
CA GLU A 199 1.93 -2.28 19.23
C GLU A 199 1.88 -1.11 20.22
N GLU A 200 3.02 -0.76 20.82
CA GLU A 200 3.11 0.38 21.75
C GLU A 200 2.68 1.66 21.05
N MET A 201 3.27 1.97 19.89
CA MET A 201 2.89 3.14 19.12
C MET A 201 1.50 3.06 18.55
N SER A 202 1.02 1.92 18.03
CA SER A 202 -0.36 1.83 17.53
C SER A 202 -1.37 2.16 18.63
N LEU A 203 -1.10 1.72 19.87
CA LEU A 203 -1.87 2.12 21.06
C LEU A 203 -1.71 3.61 21.40
N GLU A 204 -0.53 4.21 21.16
CA GLU A 204 -0.31 5.65 21.34
C GLU A 204 -0.92 6.51 20.21
N THR A 205 -0.95 6.03 18.95
CA THR A 205 -1.50 6.74 17.78
C THR A 205 -3.03 6.81 17.85
N ILE A 206 -3.67 5.87 18.55
CA ILE A 206 -5.11 5.92 18.86
C ILE A 206 -5.43 7.05 19.87
N ARG A 207 -4.43 7.75 20.45
CA ARG A 207 -4.64 8.93 21.31
C ARG A 207 -5.04 10.15 20.47
N ALA A 208 -6.33 10.20 20.14
CA ALA A 208 -6.93 11.17 19.22
C ALA A 208 -6.93 12.65 19.69
N ASP A 209 -6.35 13.00 20.84
CA ASP A 209 -6.43 14.35 21.40
C ASP A 209 -5.14 14.77 22.15
N ASN A 210 -4.02 14.70 21.42
CA ASN A 210 -2.72 15.23 21.84
C ASN A 210 -2.38 16.51 21.05
N ALA A 211 -1.97 17.56 21.76
CA ALA A 211 -1.68 18.86 21.17
C ALA A 211 -0.37 18.90 20.38
N ILE A 212 0.62 18.06 20.72
CA ILE A 212 1.89 17.99 19.97
C ILE A 212 1.67 17.46 18.55
N PRO A 213 1.05 16.27 18.34
CA PRO A 213 0.80 15.76 16.99
C PRO A 213 -0.09 16.68 16.18
N ALA A 214 -1.08 17.33 16.82
CA ALA A 214 -1.94 18.31 16.17
C ALA A 214 -1.16 19.58 15.75
N ALA A 215 -0.21 20.06 16.56
CA ALA A 215 0.65 21.16 16.15
C ALA A 215 1.54 20.75 14.97
N CYS A 216 2.11 19.55 15.01
CA CYS A 216 2.94 19.01 13.94
C CYS A 216 2.15 18.83 12.63
N GLU A 217 0.98 18.21 12.69
CA GLU A 217 0.08 17.96 11.54
C GLU A 217 -0.28 19.25 10.79
N PHE A 218 -0.43 20.35 11.53
CA PHE A 218 -0.78 21.66 10.97
C PHE A 218 0.45 22.58 10.76
N GLY A 219 1.66 22.06 10.92
CA GLY A 219 2.91 22.78 10.64
C GLY A 219 3.30 23.86 11.66
N HIS A 220 2.68 23.87 12.84
CA HIS A 220 2.95 24.82 13.93
C HIS A 220 4.07 24.30 14.85
N GLU A 221 5.27 24.15 14.29
CA GLU A 221 6.43 23.61 15.01
C GLU A 221 6.82 24.44 16.24
N ASP A 222 6.61 25.77 16.19
CA ASP A 222 6.83 26.68 17.32
C ASP A 222 5.94 26.36 18.53
N ILE A 223 4.69 25.97 18.29
CA ILE A 223 3.76 25.51 19.32
C ILE A 223 4.26 24.21 19.94
N ALA A 224 4.65 23.23 19.12
CA ALA A 224 5.15 21.95 19.62
C ALA A 224 6.43 22.13 20.45
N MET A 225 7.35 22.99 20.00
CA MET A 225 8.55 23.39 20.73
C MET A 225 8.19 24.06 22.06
N PHE A 226 7.22 24.97 22.08
CA PHE A 226 6.74 25.59 23.32
C PHE A 226 6.18 24.55 24.29
N LEU A 227 5.34 23.63 23.81
CA LEU A 227 4.77 22.56 24.64
C LEU A 227 5.84 21.65 25.23
N MET A 228 6.96 21.43 24.55
CA MET A 228 8.10 20.69 25.11
C MET A 228 8.89 21.54 26.12
N SER A 229 9.03 22.85 25.87
CA SER A 229 9.78 23.77 26.75
C SER A 229 9.18 23.91 28.15
N ILE A 230 7.87 23.66 28.31
CA ILE A 230 7.18 23.66 29.61
C ILE A 230 7.40 22.36 30.42
N GLY A 231 8.35 21.51 30.00
CA GLY A 231 8.76 20.31 30.74
C GLY A 231 7.88 19.08 30.48
N LEU A 232 7.26 18.99 29.31
CA LEU A 232 6.56 17.76 28.92
C LEU A 232 7.55 16.59 28.83
N ARG A 233 7.20 15.48 29.48
CA ARG A 233 7.94 14.22 29.30
C ARG A 233 7.83 13.77 27.85
N VAL A 234 8.96 13.64 27.17
CA VAL A 234 9.04 13.16 25.78
C VAL A 234 8.63 11.69 25.69
N ARG A 235 7.91 11.35 24.61
CA ARG A 235 7.49 10.00 24.25
C ARG A 235 8.08 9.60 22.90
N PRO A 236 8.27 8.29 22.66
CA PRO A 236 8.62 7.79 21.34
C PRO A 236 7.63 8.25 20.24
N SER A 237 6.33 8.27 20.55
CA SER A 237 5.30 8.79 19.63
C SER A 237 5.51 10.25 19.25
N ASP A 238 5.96 11.13 20.16
CA ASP A 238 6.17 12.54 19.82
C ASP A 238 7.26 12.72 18.76
N ILE A 239 8.30 11.87 18.78
CA ILE A 239 9.35 11.87 17.76
C ILE A 239 8.79 11.34 16.44
N TRP A 240 8.00 10.28 16.49
CA TRP A 240 7.31 9.76 15.31
C TRP A 240 6.40 10.82 14.67
N ASP A 241 5.58 11.51 15.46
CA ASP A 241 4.69 12.57 14.97
C ASP A 241 5.50 13.73 14.36
N ALA A 242 6.62 14.12 15.00
CA ALA A 242 7.52 15.12 14.44
C ALA A 242 8.08 14.69 13.08
N VAL A 243 8.50 13.43 12.93
CA VAL A 243 9.00 12.88 11.66
C VAL A 243 7.89 12.80 10.62
N GLN A 244 6.73 12.23 10.98
CA GLN A 244 5.58 12.00 10.11
C GLN A 244 5.08 13.30 9.47
N PHE A 245 5.09 14.40 10.22
CA PHE A 245 4.61 15.69 9.74
C PHE A 245 5.73 16.68 9.37
N GLY A 246 7.00 16.23 9.36
CA GLY A 246 8.14 17.04 8.90
C GLY A 246 8.56 18.19 9.82
N CYS A 247 8.30 18.08 11.13
CA CYS A 247 8.75 19.03 12.15
C CYS A 247 10.16 18.69 12.65
N PHE A 248 11.18 18.97 11.83
CA PHE A 248 12.55 18.51 12.08
C PHE A 248 13.27 19.21 13.23
N LYS A 249 12.99 20.49 13.53
CA LYS A 249 13.58 21.18 14.69
C LYS A 249 13.04 20.58 15.98
N LEU A 250 11.74 20.27 16.00
CA LEU A 250 11.13 19.51 17.09
C LEU A 250 11.79 18.14 17.21
N MET A 251 11.88 17.38 16.13
CA MET A 251 12.55 16.08 16.11
C MET A 251 13.98 16.17 16.68
N GLU A 252 14.81 17.10 16.21
CA GLU A 252 16.17 17.32 16.69
C GLU A 252 16.23 17.62 18.20
N MET A 253 15.36 18.51 18.67
CA MET A 253 15.24 18.83 20.09
C MET A 253 14.83 17.59 20.91
N LEU A 254 13.86 16.80 20.44
CA LEU A 254 13.38 15.61 21.14
C LEU A 254 14.46 14.53 21.20
N LEU A 255 15.16 14.28 20.10
CA LEU A 255 16.29 13.34 20.04
C LEU A 255 17.43 13.76 20.96
N GLY A 256 17.62 15.07 21.19
CA GLY A 256 18.59 15.60 22.15
C GLY A 256 18.32 15.23 23.61
N GLN A 257 17.10 14.79 23.95
CA GLN A 257 16.75 14.37 25.32
C GLN A 257 17.03 12.89 25.62
N TYR A 258 17.35 12.08 24.60
CA TYR A 258 17.67 10.66 24.76
C TYR A 258 19.17 10.42 24.91
N THR A 259 19.55 9.33 25.60
CA THR A 259 20.94 8.87 25.58
C THR A 259 21.33 8.46 24.15
N ALA A 260 22.62 8.48 23.81
CA ALA A 260 23.07 8.12 22.46
C ALA A 260 22.65 6.68 22.06
N ILE A 261 22.57 5.76 23.01
CA ILE A 261 22.17 4.37 22.77
C ILE A 261 20.66 4.30 22.45
N ASP A 262 19.83 4.88 23.31
CA ASP A 262 18.37 4.89 23.12
C ASP A 262 17.97 5.66 21.86
N ARG A 263 18.70 6.74 21.56
CA ARG A 263 18.52 7.55 20.35
C ARG A 263 18.72 6.73 19.08
N ASN A 264 19.79 5.93 19.00
CA ASN A 264 20.07 5.12 17.81
C ASN A 264 19.03 4.02 17.60
N ASP A 265 18.66 3.29 18.66
CA ASP A 265 17.62 2.25 18.58
C ASP A 265 16.28 2.86 18.14
N LEU A 266 15.88 4.00 18.73
CA LEU A 266 14.66 4.69 18.35
C LEU A 266 14.70 5.18 16.89
N LEU A 267 15.80 5.79 16.45
CA LEU A 267 15.96 6.22 15.06
C LEU A 267 15.91 5.04 14.08
N GLY A 268 16.54 3.91 14.42
CA GLY A 268 16.47 2.69 13.60
C GLY A 268 15.04 2.17 13.44
N ARG A 269 14.24 2.22 14.51
CA ARG A 269 12.82 1.82 14.48
C ARG A 269 11.96 2.80 13.70
N ILE A 270 12.12 4.11 13.92
CA ILE A 270 11.44 5.16 13.15
C ILE A 270 11.76 4.99 11.67
N PHE A 271 13.02 4.79 11.35
CA PHE A 271 13.48 4.60 10.00
C PHE A 271 12.87 3.33 9.36
N SER A 272 12.91 2.21 10.07
CA SER A 272 12.22 0.98 9.69
C SER A 272 10.75 1.22 9.35
N TRP A 273 10.04 2.07 10.11
CA TRP A 273 8.64 2.41 9.81
C TRP A 273 8.44 3.38 8.66
N VAL A 274 9.27 4.41 8.53
CA VAL A 274 9.24 5.31 7.37
C VAL A 274 9.33 4.48 6.08
N ILE A 275 10.16 3.43 6.10
CA ILE A 275 10.36 2.46 5.03
C ILE A 275 9.17 1.49 4.90
N THR A 276 8.83 0.77 5.97
CA THR A 276 7.91 -0.38 5.90
C THR A 276 6.43 -0.01 5.96
N GLY A 277 6.09 1.18 6.47
CA GLY A 277 4.73 1.65 6.72
C GLY A 277 3.76 1.37 5.57
N THR A 278 2.74 0.56 5.84
CA THR A 278 1.90 -0.08 4.82
C THR A 278 0.83 0.85 4.23
N ASP A 279 0.40 1.85 5.00
CA ASP A 279 -0.85 2.58 4.73
C ASP A 279 -0.63 4.02 4.25
N ARG A 280 0.48 4.65 4.66
CA ARG A 280 0.93 5.97 4.16
C ARG A 280 2.45 5.99 4.22
N PRO A 281 3.15 5.43 3.21
CA PRO A 281 4.59 5.59 3.16
C PRO A 281 4.86 7.09 3.23
N ILE A 282 5.76 7.49 4.12
CA ILE A 282 6.18 8.87 4.21
C ILE A 282 7.08 9.09 2.98
N ARG A 283 6.44 9.38 1.85
CA ARG A 283 7.06 9.40 0.50
C ARG A 283 7.87 10.65 0.23
N THR A 284 7.87 11.62 1.14
CA THR A 284 8.56 12.87 0.86
C THR A 284 10.03 12.70 1.22
N HIS A 285 10.89 12.81 0.20
CA HIS A 285 12.32 13.07 0.38
C HIS A 285 12.62 14.14 1.43
N GLN A 286 11.67 15.08 1.62
CA GLN A 286 11.70 16.11 2.66
C GLN A 286 11.80 15.55 4.08
N ILE A 287 11.25 14.36 4.38
CA ILE A 287 11.33 13.74 5.71
C ILE A 287 12.57 12.86 5.85
N ILE A 288 12.90 12.16 4.77
CA ILE A 288 14.00 11.22 4.83
C ILE A 288 15.33 11.94 5.02
N VAL A 289 15.65 12.97 4.21
CA VAL A 289 16.94 13.66 4.26
C VAL A 289 17.27 14.21 5.66
N PRO A 290 16.38 14.96 6.34
CA PRO A 290 16.64 15.43 7.70
C PRO A 290 16.80 14.29 8.71
N LEU A 291 16.08 13.17 8.53
CA LEU A 291 16.27 11.98 9.38
C LEU A 291 17.68 11.37 9.18
N ILE A 292 18.19 11.34 7.93
CA ILE A 292 19.59 10.97 7.65
C ILE A 292 20.54 11.93 8.35
N CYS A 293 20.36 13.25 8.19
CA CYS A 293 21.23 14.25 8.80
C CYS A 293 21.23 14.13 10.34
N ALA A 294 20.06 13.85 10.94
CA ALA A 294 19.93 13.62 12.37
C ALA A 294 20.65 12.34 12.83
N LEU A 295 20.76 11.33 11.96
CA LEU A 295 21.53 10.11 12.20
C LEU A 295 23.05 10.33 12.04
N ASP A 296 23.47 11.02 10.98
CA ASP A 296 24.89 11.30 10.71
C ASP A 296 25.53 12.16 11.79
N THR A 297 24.79 13.11 12.35
CA THR A 297 25.30 14.02 13.41
C THR A 297 25.47 13.35 14.77
N SER A 298 24.87 12.18 14.99
CA SER A 298 24.73 11.62 16.35
C SER A 298 25.20 10.20 16.52
N SER A 299 25.56 9.51 15.43
CA SER A 299 25.82 8.08 15.50
C SER A 299 27.29 7.71 15.28
N PRO A 300 27.86 6.81 16.11
CA PRO A 300 29.09 6.11 15.74
C PRO A 300 28.86 5.31 14.45
N ASN A 301 29.90 5.15 13.63
CA ASN A 301 29.88 4.52 12.29
C ASN A 301 29.02 3.23 12.15
N GLY A 302 28.80 2.49 13.24
CA GLY A 302 28.02 1.24 13.24
C GLY A 302 26.54 1.39 12.87
N MET A 303 25.84 2.46 13.28
CA MET A 303 24.41 2.60 12.94
C MET A 303 24.20 2.91 11.47
N ARG A 304 25.11 3.69 10.89
CA ARG A 304 25.08 4.04 9.46
C ARG A 304 25.16 2.78 8.60
N GLU A 305 26.05 1.85 8.93
CA GLU A 305 26.16 0.56 8.26
C GLU A 305 24.93 -0.34 8.50
N HIS A 306 24.39 -0.35 9.72
CA HIS A 306 23.16 -1.11 10.01
C HIS A 306 21.98 -0.63 9.17
N ILE A 307 21.79 0.69 9.06
CA ILE A 307 20.72 1.30 8.26
C ILE A 307 20.96 1.07 6.76
N LYS A 308 22.21 1.16 6.30
CA LYS A 308 22.59 0.86 4.91
C LYS A 308 22.25 -0.58 4.55
N GLU A 309 22.61 -1.55 5.39
CA GLU A 309 22.29 -2.96 5.15
C GLU A 309 20.79 -3.22 5.26
N TYR A 310 20.11 -2.64 6.25
CA TYR A 310 18.65 -2.74 6.37
C TYR A 310 17.93 -2.20 5.13
N THR A 311 18.29 -1.00 4.66
CA THR A 311 17.71 -0.40 3.45
C THR A 311 17.95 -1.27 2.22
N LYS A 312 19.16 -1.81 2.09
CA LYS A 312 19.53 -2.74 1.02
C LYS A 312 18.66 -4.00 1.06
N GLU A 313 18.45 -4.60 2.23
CA GLU A 313 17.56 -5.76 2.37
C GLU A 313 16.11 -5.42 1.99
N GLN A 314 15.61 -4.26 2.41
CA GLN A 314 14.25 -3.81 2.07
C GLN A 314 14.10 -3.51 0.58
N LEU A 315 15.12 -2.90 -0.05
CA LEU A 315 15.16 -2.67 -1.50
C LEU A 315 15.19 -4.00 -2.26
N VAL A 316 16.07 -4.94 -1.89
CA VAL A 316 16.15 -6.27 -2.50
C VAL A 316 14.82 -7.02 -2.36
N SER A 317 14.19 -6.91 -1.19
CA SER A 317 12.86 -7.46 -0.94
C SER A 317 11.82 -6.82 -1.86
N ALA A 318 11.77 -5.49 -1.93
CA ALA A 318 10.83 -4.74 -2.78
C ALA A 318 11.00 -5.06 -4.27
N LEU A 319 12.24 -5.27 -4.74
CA LEU A 319 12.54 -5.64 -6.12
C LEU A 319 12.08 -7.07 -6.48
N ARG A 320 11.98 -7.97 -5.50
CA ARG A 320 11.55 -9.37 -5.70
C ARG A 320 10.03 -9.56 -5.73
N TYR A 321 9.26 -8.68 -5.08
CA TYR A 321 7.81 -8.83 -5.02
C TYR A 321 7.11 -8.39 -6.32
N GLN A 322 5.93 -8.98 -6.57
CA GLN A 322 5.18 -8.92 -7.84
C GLN A 322 4.79 -7.49 -8.32
N PRO A 323 4.58 -7.31 -9.64
CA PRO A 323 4.47 -6.01 -10.30
C PRO A 323 3.10 -5.36 -10.09
N THR A 324 2.83 -4.92 -8.86
CA THR A 324 1.83 -3.88 -8.67
C THR A 324 2.50 -2.53 -8.89
N ASP A 325 1.79 -1.55 -9.46
CA ASP A 325 2.32 -0.18 -9.59
C ASP A 325 2.80 0.38 -8.24
N LYS A 326 2.14 -0.03 -7.14
CA LYS A 326 2.53 0.31 -5.76
C LYS A 326 3.89 -0.30 -5.38
N ALA A 327 4.17 -1.54 -5.76
CA ALA A 327 5.46 -2.19 -5.51
C ALA A 327 6.58 -1.55 -6.33
N ARG A 328 6.32 -1.23 -7.61
CA ARG A 328 7.28 -0.51 -8.48
C ARG A 328 7.65 0.85 -7.91
N LEU A 329 6.67 1.70 -7.61
CA LEU A 329 6.89 3.01 -7.01
C LEU A 329 7.71 2.90 -5.71
N ARG A 330 7.39 1.90 -4.88
CA ARG A 330 8.13 1.63 -3.64
C ARG A 330 9.58 1.21 -3.91
N ALA A 331 9.85 0.39 -4.92
CA ALA A 331 11.21 0.00 -5.27
C ALA A 331 12.04 1.19 -5.78
N THR A 332 11.45 2.04 -6.63
CA THR A 332 12.07 3.28 -7.10
C THR A 332 12.37 4.23 -5.94
N ASP A 333 11.40 4.48 -5.06
CA ASP A 333 11.58 5.33 -3.87
C ASP A 333 12.73 4.82 -2.98
N PHE A 334 12.80 3.49 -2.76
CA PHE A 334 13.89 2.89 -2.00
C PHE A 334 15.24 2.98 -2.70
N PHE A 335 15.26 2.85 -4.02
CA PHE A 335 16.48 2.93 -4.80
C PHE A 335 17.05 4.34 -4.79
N ASP A 336 16.24 5.37 -5.08
CA ASP A 336 16.63 6.78 -5.01
C ASP A 336 17.18 7.15 -3.64
N PHE A 337 16.50 6.66 -2.61
CA PHE A 337 16.90 6.84 -1.24
C PHE A 337 18.23 6.15 -0.93
N TYR A 338 18.37 4.89 -1.33
CA TYR A 338 19.57 4.11 -1.11
C TYR A 338 20.79 4.72 -1.81
N ILE A 339 20.63 5.22 -3.05
CA ILE A 339 21.69 5.93 -3.80
C ILE A 339 22.21 7.12 -3.00
N LYS A 340 21.31 7.97 -2.52
CA LYS A 340 21.67 9.19 -1.80
C LYS A 340 22.43 8.89 -0.51
N TRP A 341 22.11 7.78 0.16
CA TRP A 341 22.71 7.44 1.43
C TRP A 341 24.03 6.69 1.28
N ALA A 342 24.02 5.62 0.50
CA ALA A 342 25.00 4.54 0.63
C ALA A 342 26.42 4.96 0.23
N SER A 343 26.58 6.14 -0.41
CA SER A 343 27.83 6.77 -0.85
C SER A 343 28.70 5.79 -1.64
N PRO A 344 28.74 5.89 -2.98
CA PRO A 344 29.52 4.96 -3.79
C PRO A 344 31.02 4.96 -3.44
N PRO A 345 31.76 3.86 -3.68
CA PRO A 345 31.30 2.60 -4.27
C PRO A 345 30.82 1.59 -3.21
N PHE A 346 29.78 0.83 -3.54
CA PHE A 346 29.36 -0.34 -2.76
C PHE A 346 28.85 -1.43 -3.72
N SER A 347 28.85 -2.68 -3.26
CA SER A 347 28.44 -3.83 -4.08
C SER A 347 26.94 -3.78 -4.38
N ALA A 348 26.58 -3.43 -5.62
CA ALA A 348 25.20 -3.38 -6.11
C ALA A 348 24.66 -4.75 -6.53
N LEU A 349 25.45 -5.82 -6.41
CA LEU A 349 25.14 -7.15 -6.97
C LEU A 349 23.75 -7.67 -6.58
N ARG A 350 23.40 -7.59 -5.29
CA ARG A 350 22.09 -8.08 -4.83
C ARG A 350 20.93 -7.24 -5.35
N ILE A 351 21.14 -5.94 -5.51
CA ILE A 351 20.12 -4.99 -5.98
C ILE A 351 19.91 -5.20 -7.47
N ILE A 352 20.97 -5.25 -8.27
CA ILE A 352 20.86 -5.47 -9.71
C ILE A 352 20.27 -6.83 -10.05
N TYR A 353 20.59 -7.89 -9.28
CA TYR A 353 19.91 -9.19 -9.44
C TYR A 353 18.42 -9.11 -9.09
N GLY A 354 18.05 -8.35 -8.06
CA GLY A 354 16.65 -8.09 -7.74
C GLY A 354 15.93 -7.33 -8.86
N ALA A 355 16.55 -6.26 -9.36
CA ALA A 355 15.99 -5.45 -10.44
C ALA A 355 15.84 -6.26 -11.74
N ALA A 356 16.83 -7.07 -12.09
CA ALA A 356 16.81 -7.98 -13.24
C ALA A 356 15.72 -9.06 -13.15
N SER A 357 15.16 -9.31 -11.96
CA SER A 357 14.10 -10.31 -11.77
C SER A 357 12.70 -9.78 -12.09
N ASN A 358 12.54 -8.51 -12.51
CA ASN A 358 11.26 -7.92 -12.87
C ASN A 358 11.40 -6.80 -13.91
N ASP A 359 10.82 -6.96 -15.11
CA ASP A 359 10.86 -5.97 -16.21
C ASP A 359 10.41 -4.56 -15.78
N ALA A 360 9.58 -4.43 -14.75
CA ALA A 360 9.15 -3.14 -14.20
C ALA A 360 10.29 -2.31 -13.58
N ASN A 361 11.44 -2.92 -13.29
CA ASN A 361 12.59 -2.28 -12.64
C ASN A 361 13.74 -1.97 -13.63
N ILE A 362 13.44 -1.90 -14.93
CA ILE A 362 14.43 -1.61 -15.99
C ILE A 362 15.19 -0.28 -15.75
N GLU A 363 14.50 0.76 -15.25
CA GLU A 363 15.11 2.07 -14.95
C GLU A 363 16.18 1.93 -13.86
N ILE A 364 15.84 1.28 -12.74
CA ILE A 364 16.77 1.00 -11.64
C ILE A 364 17.99 0.21 -12.15
N MET A 365 17.76 -0.78 -13.01
CA MET A 365 18.85 -1.58 -13.56
C MET A 365 19.78 -0.74 -14.45
N ASN A 366 19.21 0.07 -15.35
CA ASN A 366 19.98 0.93 -16.24
C ASN A 366 20.78 1.97 -15.43
N ASP A 367 20.19 2.57 -14.38
CA ASP A 367 20.90 3.52 -13.50
C ASP A 367 22.12 2.90 -12.80
N ILE A 368 22.05 1.60 -12.46
CA ILE A 368 23.19 0.87 -11.88
C ILE A 368 24.25 0.57 -12.94
N LEU A 369 23.83 0.18 -14.15
CA LEU A 369 24.75 -0.18 -15.24
C LEU A 369 25.45 1.03 -15.85
N ASP A 370 24.76 2.17 -15.94
CA ASP A 370 25.26 3.40 -16.55
C ASP A 370 26.08 4.26 -15.58
N GLY A 371 25.92 4.07 -14.26
CA GLY A 371 26.60 4.92 -13.29
C GLY A 371 28.05 4.50 -13.02
N ASP A 372 28.99 5.41 -13.28
CA ASP A 372 30.44 5.26 -13.01
C ASP A 372 30.79 4.91 -11.56
N SER A 373 29.85 5.16 -10.65
CA SER A 373 30.02 5.02 -9.20
C SER A 373 29.70 3.61 -8.68
N TRP A 374 29.07 2.77 -9.49
CA TRP A 374 28.66 1.42 -9.09
C TRP A 374 29.70 0.38 -9.47
N SER A 375 30.12 -0.43 -8.50
CA SER A 375 30.92 -1.61 -8.80
C SER A 375 30.01 -2.83 -8.93
N ILE A 376 29.79 -3.28 -10.17
CA ILE A 376 29.27 -4.63 -10.48
C ILE A 376 30.38 -5.70 -10.52
N GLY A 377 31.58 -5.32 -10.05
CA GLY A 377 32.82 -6.10 -10.05
C GLY A 377 34.03 -5.17 -9.93
N GLY A 378 35.09 -5.63 -9.26
CA GLY A 378 36.36 -4.92 -9.14
C GLY A 378 37.29 -5.11 -10.34
N SER A 379 37.00 -6.11 -11.19
CA SER A 379 37.74 -6.42 -12.42
C SER A 379 36.80 -6.60 -13.62
N GLU A 380 37.31 -6.47 -14.84
CA GLU A 380 36.56 -6.73 -16.08
C GLU A 380 35.97 -8.15 -16.11
N GLU A 381 36.70 -9.13 -15.58
CA GLU A 381 36.23 -10.52 -15.46
C GLU A 381 35.04 -10.64 -14.50
N GLU A 382 35.09 -9.98 -13.35
CA GLU A 382 33.96 -9.96 -12.40
C GLU A 382 32.75 -9.24 -12.99
N GLN A 383 32.96 -8.13 -13.71
CA GLN A 383 31.89 -7.41 -14.41
C GLN A 383 31.24 -8.30 -15.46
N LEU A 384 32.03 -8.98 -16.30
CA LEU A 384 31.52 -9.92 -17.31
C LEU A 384 30.73 -11.08 -16.66
N LYS A 385 31.24 -11.62 -15.56
CA LYS A 385 30.55 -12.69 -14.80
C LYS A 385 29.22 -12.20 -14.22
N THR A 386 29.18 -10.99 -13.69
CA THR A 386 27.94 -10.36 -13.20
C THR A 386 26.96 -10.13 -14.34
N MET A 387 27.42 -9.62 -15.48
CA MET A 387 26.58 -9.40 -16.67
C MET A 387 25.99 -10.70 -17.21
N ASN A 388 26.78 -11.78 -17.28
CA ASN A 388 26.28 -13.12 -17.64
C ASN A 388 25.20 -13.59 -16.67
N ARG A 389 25.37 -13.36 -15.37
CA ARG A 389 24.37 -13.73 -14.37
C ARG A 389 23.09 -12.91 -14.49
N ILE A 390 23.20 -11.61 -14.76
CA ILE A 390 22.04 -10.72 -15.00
C ILE A 390 21.29 -11.20 -16.24
N ALA A 391 21.99 -11.37 -17.36
CA ALA A 391 21.41 -11.83 -18.61
C ALA A 391 20.72 -13.19 -18.45
N ARG A 392 21.30 -14.11 -17.68
CA ARG A 392 20.64 -15.38 -17.33
C ARG A 392 19.34 -15.14 -16.57
N ILE A 393 19.32 -14.36 -15.48
CA ILE A 393 18.10 -14.07 -14.71
C ILE A 393 17.01 -13.47 -15.60
N VAL A 394 17.39 -12.52 -16.46
CA VAL A 394 16.48 -11.85 -17.40
C VAL A 394 15.83 -12.84 -18.35
N VAL A 395 16.63 -13.75 -18.90
CA VAL A 395 16.16 -14.80 -19.78
C VAL A 395 15.28 -15.82 -19.05
N GLU A 396 15.70 -16.29 -17.86
CA GLU A 396 14.95 -17.26 -17.05
C GLU A 396 13.54 -16.75 -16.68
N ASN A 397 13.37 -15.42 -16.54
CA ASN A 397 12.11 -14.80 -16.17
C ASN A 397 11.34 -14.18 -17.34
N GLY A 398 11.84 -14.26 -18.58
CA GLY A 398 11.12 -13.75 -19.76
C GLY A 398 11.07 -12.23 -19.87
N HIS A 399 12.03 -11.52 -19.29
CA HIS A 399 12.05 -10.05 -19.18
C HIS A 399 12.57 -9.39 -20.46
N THR A 400 11.70 -9.29 -21.46
CA THR A 400 12.06 -8.85 -22.82
C THR A 400 12.53 -7.41 -22.91
N HIS A 401 12.02 -6.51 -22.06
CA HIS A 401 12.42 -5.11 -22.08
C HIS A 401 13.84 -4.96 -21.56
N ILE A 402 14.16 -5.64 -20.45
CA ILE A 402 15.52 -5.67 -19.92
C ILE A 402 16.48 -6.33 -20.92
N ALA A 403 16.11 -7.46 -21.54
CA ALA A 403 16.96 -8.13 -22.52
C ALA A 403 17.32 -7.22 -23.72
N LYS A 404 16.35 -6.44 -24.21
CA LYS A 404 16.58 -5.41 -25.24
C LYS A 404 17.55 -4.33 -24.76
N SER A 405 17.39 -3.86 -23.51
CA SER A 405 18.28 -2.86 -22.90
C SER A 405 19.71 -3.36 -22.88
N LEU A 406 19.95 -4.57 -22.34
CA LEU A 406 21.29 -5.17 -22.28
C LEU A 406 21.94 -5.27 -23.65
N PHE A 407 21.19 -5.73 -24.67
CA PHE A 407 21.69 -5.80 -26.03
C PHE A 407 22.08 -4.42 -26.59
N ASN A 408 21.23 -3.41 -26.37
CA ASN A 408 21.48 -2.04 -26.83
C ASN A 408 22.71 -1.43 -26.14
N SER A 409 23.01 -1.84 -24.91
CA SER A 409 24.26 -1.49 -24.20
C SER A 409 25.49 -2.28 -24.70
N GLY A 410 25.35 -3.10 -25.74
CA GLY A 410 26.43 -3.86 -26.37
C GLY A 410 26.68 -5.25 -25.76
N TYR A 411 25.86 -5.70 -24.82
CA TYR A 411 25.97 -7.04 -24.26
C TYR A 411 25.65 -8.12 -25.31
N ARG A 412 26.54 -9.09 -25.45
CA ARG A 412 26.39 -10.19 -26.41
C ARG A 412 25.86 -11.44 -25.73
N PHE A 413 24.61 -11.77 -26.01
CA PHE A 413 24.04 -13.06 -25.61
C PHE A 413 24.74 -14.21 -26.34
N ASN A 414 24.78 -15.37 -25.68
CA ASN A 414 25.45 -16.58 -26.19
C ASN A 414 24.45 -17.75 -26.25
N SER A 415 24.92 -18.92 -26.68
CA SER A 415 24.09 -20.13 -26.82
C SER A 415 23.51 -20.65 -25.50
N GLU A 416 24.16 -20.40 -24.36
CA GLU A 416 23.65 -20.79 -23.04
C GLU A 416 22.39 -19.98 -22.69
N HIS A 417 22.42 -18.67 -22.91
CA HIS A 417 21.22 -17.83 -22.76
C HIS A 417 20.10 -18.29 -23.69
N PHE A 418 20.41 -18.67 -24.92
CA PHE A 418 19.42 -19.22 -25.85
C PHE A 418 18.76 -20.50 -25.32
N GLN A 419 19.56 -21.41 -24.75
CA GLN A 419 19.07 -22.63 -24.10
C GLN A 419 18.15 -22.32 -22.91
N TYR A 420 18.51 -21.35 -22.07
CA TYR A 420 17.64 -20.93 -20.96
C TYR A 420 16.30 -20.35 -21.47
N ALA A 421 16.31 -19.53 -22.53
CA ALA A 421 15.07 -18.97 -23.08
C ALA A 421 14.12 -20.06 -23.57
N ILE A 422 14.67 -21.11 -24.17
CA ILE A 422 13.93 -22.30 -24.61
C ILE A 422 13.44 -23.12 -23.42
N HIS A 423 14.31 -23.38 -22.45
CA HIS A 423 13.99 -24.17 -21.25
C HIS A 423 12.79 -23.60 -20.49
N TYR A 424 12.70 -22.27 -20.37
CA TYR A 424 11.59 -21.60 -19.70
C TYR A 424 10.45 -21.17 -20.65
N THR A 425 10.48 -21.58 -21.92
CA THR A 425 9.45 -21.32 -22.93
C THR A 425 9.15 -19.83 -23.20
N HIS A 426 10.14 -18.95 -23.03
CA HIS A 426 10.00 -17.51 -23.25
C HIS A 426 10.13 -17.15 -24.73
N LEU A 427 9.05 -17.34 -25.49
CA LEU A 427 9.00 -17.17 -26.94
C LEU A 427 9.56 -15.82 -27.43
N GLU A 428 9.18 -14.73 -26.76
CA GLU A 428 9.60 -13.39 -27.11
C GLU A 428 11.11 -13.18 -26.90
N ILE A 429 11.69 -13.81 -25.88
CA ILE A 429 13.15 -13.79 -25.67
C ILE A 429 13.83 -14.61 -26.77
N VAL A 430 13.32 -15.79 -27.13
CA VAL A 430 13.91 -16.60 -28.20
C VAL A 430 13.93 -15.84 -29.52
N GLU A 431 12.80 -15.24 -29.92
CA GLU A 431 12.71 -14.39 -31.11
C GLU A 431 13.69 -13.22 -31.06
N LEU A 432 13.82 -12.58 -29.90
CA LEU A 432 14.77 -11.49 -29.69
C LEU A 432 16.22 -11.96 -29.89
N LEU A 433 16.60 -13.11 -29.31
CA LEU A 433 17.95 -13.66 -29.42
C LEU A 433 18.27 -14.08 -30.86
N ILE A 434 17.31 -14.64 -31.61
CA ILE A 434 17.48 -14.96 -33.04
C ILE A 434 17.67 -13.67 -33.86
N ALA A 435 16.84 -12.66 -33.63
CA ALA A 435 16.94 -11.37 -34.31
C ALA A 435 18.31 -10.68 -34.07
N TYR A 436 18.92 -10.93 -32.92
CA TYR A 436 20.25 -10.46 -32.56
C TYR A 436 21.40 -11.37 -33.02
N GLY A 437 21.10 -12.41 -33.80
CA GLY A 437 22.10 -13.27 -34.42
C GLY A 437 22.77 -14.23 -33.45
N VAL A 438 22.16 -14.54 -32.31
CA VAL A 438 22.64 -15.60 -31.43
C VAL A 438 22.56 -16.92 -32.20
N PRO A 439 23.68 -17.65 -32.36
CA PRO A 439 23.68 -18.87 -33.16
C PRO A 439 22.73 -19.89 -32.52
N MET A 440 21.72 -20.25 -33.30
CA MET A 440 20.81 -21.32 -32.94
C MET A 440 21.58 -22.66 -32.97
N PRO A 441 21.42 -23.52 -31.96
CA PRO A 441 22.01 -24.84 -32.00
C PRO A 441 21.55 -25.64 -33.21
N ALA A 442 22.45 -26.47 -33.73
CA ALA A 442 22.24 -27.20 -34.98
C ALA A 442 21.04 -28.16 -34.94
N SER A 443 20.58 -28.59 -33.75
CA SER A 443 19.41 -29.44 -33.64
C SER A 443 18.50 -29.14 -32.47
N ILE A 444 17.20 -29.31 -32.71
CA ILE A 444 16.14 -29.21 -31.69
C ILE A 444 16.36 -30.27 -30.62
N GLN A 445 16.86 -31.46 -30.97
CA GLN A 445 17.10 -32.53 -30.01
C GLN A 445 18.17 -32.18 -28.96
N ARG A 446 19.27 -31.51 -29.35
CA ARG A 446 20.28 -31.04 -28.39
C ARG A 446 19.79 -29.86 -27.54
N LEU A 447 18.82 -29.11 -28.04
CA LEU A 447 18.14 -28.03 -27.32
C LEU A 447 17.15 -28.58 -26.30
N MET A 448 16.49 -29.67 -26.65
CA MET A 448 15.49 -30.37 -25.85
C MET A 448 16.08 -31.67 -25.29
N ASP A 449 17.24 -31.61 -24.62
CA ASP A 449 17.84 -32.78 -23.95
C ASP A 449 16.77 -33.57 -23.19
N ARG A 450 16.94 -34.88 -23.00
CA ARG A 450 15.93 -35.81 -22.46
C ARG A 450 15.18 -35.28 -21.23
N ASP A 451 15.87 -34.49 -20.40
CA ASP A 451 15.36 -33.88 -19.18
C ASP A 451 14.54 -32.59 -19.40
N MET A 452 14.59 -31.95 -20.57
CA MET A 452 13.85 -30.73 -20.87
C MET A 452 12.45 -30.99 -21.43
N TYR A 453 12.27 -31.86 -22.44
CA TYR A 453 10.90 -32.21 -22.88
C TYR A 453 10.17 -33.02 -21.79
N ALA A 454 10.90 -33.92 -21.11
CA ALA A 454 10.38 -34.60 -19.94
C ALA A 454 10.15 -33.63 -18.78
N GLY A 455 11.13 -32.79 -18.42
CA GLY A 455 11.05 -31.90 -17.26
C GLY A 455 10.12 -30.70 -17.44
N VAL A 456 10.00 -30.11 -18.62
CA VAL A 456 9.01 -29.04 -18.88
C VAL A 456 7.60 -29.62 -18.80
N LEU A 457 7.36 -30.82 -19.36
CA LEU A 457 6.07 -31.50 -19.23
C LEU A 457 5.82 -32.00 -17.81
N GLU A 458 6.83 -32.53 -17.11
CA GLU A 458 6.75 -33.07 -15.75
C GLU A 458 6.56 -31.95 -14.71
N VAL A 459 7.30 -30.85 -14.79
CA VAL A 459 7.10 -29.64 -13.96
C VAL A 459 5.73 -29.01 -14.25
N ALA A 460 5.31 -28.94 -15.52
CA ALA A 460 3.97 -28.45 -15.87
C ALA A 460 2.85 -29.38 -15.36
N TYR A 461 3.12 -30.70 -15.29
CA TYR A 461 2.23 -31.73 -14.78
C TYR A 461 2.13 -31.68 -13.24
N GLU A 462 3.25 -31.61 -12.55
CA GLU A 462 3.34 -31.49 -11.08
C GLU A 462 2.76 -30.16 -10.57
N ALA A 463 2.92 -29.06 -11.31
CA ALA A 463 2.39 -27.75 -10.95
C ALA A 463 0.91 -27.55 -11.33
N GLY A 464 0.25 -28.52 -11.97
CA GLY A 464 -1.12 -28.38 -12.46
C GLY A 464 -1.31 -27.32 -13.57
N MET A 465 -0.22 -26.78 -14.13
CA MET A 465 -0.20 -25.73 -15.16
C MET A 465 -0.25 -26.29 -16.60
N THR A 466 -0.70 -27.54 -16.75
CA THR A 466 -0.44 -28.38 -17.92
C THR A 466 -0.90 -27.81 -19.26
N ARG A 467 -2.01 -27.06 -19.31
CA ARG A 467 -2.59 -26.67 -20.61
C ARG A 467 -1.81 -25.53 -21.28
N ARG A 468 -1.57 -24.42 -20.57
CA ARG A 468 -0.89 -23.24 -21.14
C ARG A 468 0.59 -23.48 -21.47
N VAL A 469 1.29 -24.26 -20.63
CA VAL A 469 2.71 -24.58 -20.87
C VAL A 469 2.88 -25.46 -22.12
N ARG A 470 1.94 -26.37 -22.38
CA ARG A 470 1.95 -27.18 -23.61
C ARG A 470 1.78 -26.30 -24.85
N GLU A 471 0.80 -25.41 -24.83
CA GLU A 471 0.53 -24.50 -25.95
C GLU A 471 1.71 -23.57 -26.25
N SER A 472 2.34 -22.97 -25.22
CA SER A 472 3.53 -22.13 -25.39
C SER A 472 4.73 -22.92 -25.91
N THR A 473 4.87 -24.19 -25.51
CA THR A 473 5.93 -25.08 -26.02
C THR A 473 5.76 -25.35 -27.52
N TYR A 474 4.53 -25.60 -28.00
CA TYR A 474 4.29 -25.79 -29.44
C TYR A 474 4.58 -24.52 -30.25
N LEU A 475 4.14 -23.36 -29.76
CA LEU A 475 4.46 -22.07 -30.39
C LEU A 475 5.98 -21.86 -30.50
N LEU A 476 6.72 -22.23 -29.46
CA LEU A 476 8.18 -22.19 -29.47
C LEU A 476 8.77 -23.15 -30.51
N MET A 477 8.29 -24.40 -30.58
CA MET A 477 8.73 -25.37 -31.59
C MET A 477 8.49 -24.87 -33.02
N PHE A 478 7.32 -24.26 -33.27
CA PHE A 478 7.01 -23.63 -34.56
C PHE A 478 8.10 -22.60 -34.92
N ARG A 479 8.45 -21.71 -33.99
CA ARG A 479 9.49 -20.70 -34.22
C ARG A 479 10.87 -21.27 -34.46
N LEU A 480 11.28 -22.27 -33.68
CA LEU A 480 12.58 -22.88 -33.87
C LEU A 480 12.67 -23.52 -35.27
N ILE A 481 11.65 -24.27 -35.70
CA ILE A 481 11.62 -24.89 -37.03
C ILE A 481 11.60 -23.83 -38.14
N HIS A 482 10.82 -22.76 -37.96
CA HIS A 482 10.79 -21.64 -38.89
C HIS A 482 12.18 -21.05 -39.13
N HIS A 483 12.92 -20.82 -38.05
CA HIS A 483 14.29 -20.27 -38.08
C HIS A 483 15.37 -21.30 -38.43
N GLY A 484 14.97 -22.51 -38.83
CA GLY A 484 15.83 -23.51 -39.45
C GLY A 484 16.33 -24.59 -38.51
N ALA A 485 15.78 -24.70 -37.30
CA ALA A 485 16.18 -25.74 -36.35
C ALA A 485 15.87 -27.11 -36.93
N ASP A 486 16.84 -28.02 -36.84
CA ASP A 486 16.69 -29.35 -37.41
C ASP A 486 15.73 -30.19 -36.56
N TYR A 487 14.64 -30.62 -37.19
CA TYR A 487 13.65 -31.55 -36.64
C TYR A 487 13.86 -32.99 -37.11
N THR A 488 14.84 -33.23 -37.99
CA THR A 488 15.15 -34.55 -38.56
C THR A 488 16.08 -35.38 -37.69
N ASP A 489 16.75 -34.75 -36.72
CA ASP A 489 17.44 -35.44 -35.63
C ASP A 489 16.45 -36.35 -34.90
N ASN A 490 16.77 -37.65 -34.82
CA ASN A 490 15.85 -38.73 -34.44
C ASN A 490 15.21 -38.49 -33.06
N PHE A 491 14.04 -37.86 -33.02
CA PHE A 491 13.11 -37.97 -31.90
C PHE A 491 12.99 -39.45 -31.56
N CYS A 492 13.36 -39.83 -30.33
CA CYS A 492 13.29 -41.22 -29.95
C CYS A 492 11.83 -41.65 -29.89
N TRP A 493 11.58 -42.95 -30.02
CA TRP A 493 10.22 -43.49 -30.07
C TRP A 493 9.36 -43.02 -28.88
N ILE A 494 9.96 -42.86 -27.69
CA ILE A 494 9.28 -42.39 -26.47
C ILE A 494 8.78 -40.94 -26.63
N GLU A 495 9.57 -40.05 -27.23
CA GLU A 495 9.18 -38.64 -27.43
C GLU A 495 8.06 -38.52 -28.47
N LYS A 496 8.15 -39.30 -29.55
CA LYS A 496 7.09 -39.40 -30.56
C LYS A 496 5.78 -39.90 -29.94
N GLU A 497 5.85 -40.92 -29.09
CA GLU A 497 4.67 -41.46 -28.39
C GLU A 497 4.07 -40.46 -27.40
N ARG A 498 4.90 -39.69 -26.68
CA ARG A 498 4.43 -38.63 -25.79
C ARG A 498 3.72 -37.51 -26.55
N LEU A 499 4.35 -36.98 -27.60
CA LEU A 499 3.73 -35.97 -28.48
C LEU A 499 2.38 -36.46 -29.02
N LEU A 500 2.34 -37.71 -29.49
CA LEU A 500 1.10 -38.34 -29.94
C LEU A 500 0.04 -38.39 -28.84
N ASN A 501 0.40 -38.86 -27.65
CA ASN A 501 -0.54 -38.94 -26.53
C ASN A 501 -1.05 -37.55 -26.10
N ASP A 502 -0.21 -36.51 -26.17
CA ASP A 502 -0.61 -35.14 -25.89
C ASP A 502 -1.63 -34.63 -26.92
N LEU A 503 -1.36 -34.84 -28.22
CA LEU A 503 -2.27 -34.48 -29.31
C LEU A 503 -3.61 -35.22 -29.23
N LYS A 504 -3.59 -36.51 -28.85
CA LYS A 504 -4.81 -37.29 -28.60
C LYS A 504 -5.64 -36.75 -27.43
N LYS A 505 -4.98 -36.18 -26.41
CA LYS A 505 -5.67 -35.60 -25.25
C LYS A 505 -6.19 -34.19 -25.52
N ASP A 506 -5.60 -33.45 -26.46
CA ASP A 506 -6.09 -32.11 -26.81
C ASP A 506 -7.45 -32.19 -27.53
N ARG A 507 -8.49 -31.65 -26.87
CA ARG A 507 -9.87 -31.69 -27.35
C ARG A 507 -10.08 -30.80 -28.58
N GLU A 508 -9.45 -29.64 -28.63
CA GLU A 508 -9.65 -28.70 -29.73
C GLU A 508 -8.92 -29.18 -30.99
N PHE A 509 -7.70 -29.70 -30.82
CA PHE A 509 -7.00 -30.36 -31.93
C PHE A 509 -7.79 -31.55 -32.47
N ARG A 510 -8.35 -32.42 -31.61
CA ARG A 510 -9.19 -33.54 -32.07
C ARG A 510 -10.44 -33.08 -32.82
N ARG A 511 -11.19 -32.11 -32.29
CA ARG A 511 -12.39 -31.57 -32.95
C ARG A 511 -12.06 -30.99 -34.30
N TRP A 512 -11.04 -30.12 -34.35
CA TRP A 512 -10.59 -29.50 -35.58
C TRP A 512 -10.16 -30.57 -36.59
N TYR A 513 -9.31 -31.50 -36.18
CA TYR A 513 -8.83 -32.60 -37.01
C TYR A 513 -9.98 -33.44 -37.60
N ASN A 514 -10.95 -33.85 -36.77
CA ASN A 514 -12.11 -34.62 -37.21
C ASN A 514 -13.08 -33.79 -38.09
N SER A 515 -13.15 -32.47 -37.90
CA SER A 515 -14.00 -31.59 -38.70
C SER A 515 -13.40 -31.25 -40.07
N GLU A 516 -12.07 -31.13 -40.15
CA GLU A 516 -11.31 -30.78 -41.36
C GLU A 516 -10.96 -31.98 -42.24
N GLU A 517 -11.14 -33.21 -41.72
CA GLU A 517 -11.01 -34.48 -42.45
C GLU A 517 -11.89 -34.53 -43.71
N SER A 518 -12.84 -33.60 -43.84
CA SER A 518 -13.73 -33.48 -44.99
C SER A 518 -13.18 -32.70 -46.20
N ASN A 519 -12.28 -31.71 -46.11
CA ASN A 519 -12.10 -30.82 -47.29
C ASN A 519 -10.74 -30.14 -47.62
N ALA A 520 -9.71 -30.04 -46.77
CA ALA A 520 -8.50 -29.25 -47.18
C ALA A 520 -7.12 -29.72 -46.66
N ALA A 521 -7.01 -30.42 -45.53
CA ALA A 521 -5.72 -30.73 -44.90
C ALA A 521 -4.82 -31.75 -45.65
N LYS A 522 -5.28 -32.34 -46.77
CA LYS A 522 -4.51 -33.32 -47.56
C LYS A 522 -3.60 -32.72 -48.64
N ALA A 523 -3.69 -31.41 -48.95
CA ALA A 523 -3.11 -30.89 -50.19
C ALA A 523 -1.76 -30.14 -50.07
N ALA A 524 -1.30 -29.76 -48.88
CA ALA A 524 -0.03 -29.05 -48.73
C ALA A 524 0.96 -29.85 -47.88
N THR A 525 2.06 -30.28 -48.49
CA THR A 525 3.21 -30.83 -47.77
C THR A 525 3.66 -29.81 -46.71
N PRO A 526 3.72 -30.18 -45.41
CA PRO A 526 4.18 -29.30 -44.36
C PRO A 526 5.51 -28.64 -44.75
N SER A 527 5.53 -27.32 -44.81
CA SER A 527 6.73 -26.54 -45.13
C SER A 527 7.18 -25.78 -43.89
N ARG A 528 8.50 -25.53 -43.76
CA ARG A 528 9.03 -24.65 -42.70
C ARG A 528 8.41 -23.25 -42.73
N LEU A 529 7.95 -22.81 -43.91
CA LEU A 529 7.27 -21.53 -44.08
C LEU A 529 5.90 -21.48 -43.41
N SER A 530 5.26 -22.63 -43.17
CA SER A 530 3.97 -22.70 -42.46
C SER A 530 4.06 -22.18 -41.02
N PHE A 531 5.26 -22.13 -40.44
CA PHE A 531 5.52 -21.66 -39.07
C PHE A 531 5.94 -20.18 -38.99
N ALA A 532 5.97 -19.46 -40.11
CA ALA A 532 6.40 -18.06 -40.15
C ALA A 532 5.44 -17.11 -39.42
N GLU A 533 4.14 -17.40 -39.43
CA GLU A 533 3.11 -16.51 -38.91
C GLU A 533 2.89 -16.68 -37.40
N ARG A 534 2.72 -15.58 -36.66
CA ARG A 534 2.34 -15.57 -35.23
C ARG A 534 0.86 -15.87 -35.11
N VAL A 535 0.56 -17.00 -34.48
CA VAL A 535 -0.79 -17.53 -34.36
C VAL A 535 -1.27 -17.42 -32.93
N GLU A 536 -2.55 -17.08 -32.76
CA GLU A 536 -3.21 -17.16 -31.47
C GLU A 536 -3.48 -18.64 -31.14
N ILE A 537 -3.34 -19.03 -29.88
CA ILE A 537 -3.56 -20.41 -29.44
C ILE A 537 -4.99 -20.82 -29.81
N TYR A 538 -5.12 -21.99 -30.45
CA TYR A 538 -6.39 -22.55 -30.95
C TYR A 538 -7.07 -21.79 -32.11
N SER A 539 -6.40 -20.81 -32.72
CA SER A 539 -6.77 -20.36 -34.07
C SER A 539 -6.68 -21.52 -35.07
N ALA A 540 -7.38 -21.41 -36.21
CA ALA A 540 -7.28 -22.40 -37.29
C ALA A 540 -5.83 -22.55 -37.77
N GLU A 541 -5.09 -21.44 -37.83
CA GLU A 541 -3.69 -21.37 -38.20
C GLU A 541 -2.79 -22.07 -37.17
N TYR A 542 -3.07 -21.93 -35.86
CA TYR A 542 -2.36 -22.68 -34.83
C TYR A 542 -2.56 -24.19 -34.97
N LEU A 543 -3.80 -24.63 -35.23
CA LEU A 543 -4.12 -26.06 -35.37
C LEU A 543 -3.51 -26.63 -36.66
N ASN A 544 -3.48 -25.84 -37.74
CA ASN A 544 -2.74 -26.15 -38.96
C ASN A 544 -1.23 -26.29 -38.72
N GLN A 545 -0.62 -25.35 -37.98
CA GLN A 545 0.79 -25.43 -37.60
C GLN A 545 1.05 -26.65 -36.69
N LEU A 546 0.15 -26.95 -35.76
CA LEU A 546 0.27 -28.12 -34.89
C LEU A 546 0.19 -29.43 -35.67
N TYR A 547 -0.71 -29.50 -36.66
CA TYR A 547 -0.79 -30.63 -37.58
C TYR A 547 0.50 -30.78 -38.40
N ALA A 548 0.97 -29.69 -39.01
CA ALA A 548 2.23 -29.66 -39.77
C ALA A 548 3.42 -30.15 -38.91
N LEU A 549 3.54 -29.67 -37.68
CA LEU A 549 4.55 -30.12 -36.72
C LEU A 549 4.45 -31.62 -36.45
N SER A 550 3.23 -32.11 -36.23
CA SER A 550 2.95 -33.53 -35.94
C SER A 550 3.36 -34.42 -37.11
N THR A 551 3.01 -34.04 -38.34
CA THR A 551 3.41 -34.75 -39.55
C THR A 551 4.92 -34.76 -39.74
N LEU A 552 5.60 -33.62 -39.49
CA LEU A 552 7.06 -33.53 -39.62
C LEU A 552 7.80 -34.41 -38.60
N ILE A 553 7.32 -34.51 -37.36
CA ILE A 553 8.00 -35.26 -36.28
C ILE A 553 7.62 -36.74 -36.30
N LEU A 554 6.33 -37.05 -36.43
CA LEU A 554 5.82 -38.41 -36.33
C LEU A 554 5.97 -39.18 -37.65
N GLY A 555 6.05 -38.47 -38.78
CA GLY A 555 6.15 -39.06 -40.12
C GLY A 555 4.83 -39.66 -40.63
N ASP A 556 4.88 -40.27 -41.80
CA ASP A 556 3.71 -40.84 -42.49
C ASP A 556 3.12 -42.07 -41.75
N ASP A 557 3.96 -42.85 -41.06
CA ASP A 557 3.58 -44.03 -40.26
C ASP A 557 2.53 -43.74 -39.17
N TRP A 558 2.43 -42.47 -38.74
CA TRP A 558 1.44 -42.04 -37.75
C TRP A 558 0.02 -41.98 -38.31
N MET A 559 -0.13 -41.47 -39.54
CA MET A 559 -1.42 -41.35 -40.21
C MET A 559 -2.03 -42.73 -40.47
N GLU A 560 -1.20 -43.72 -40.78
CA GLU A 560 -1.61 -45.08 -41.08
C GLU A 560 -2.08 -45.87 -39.84
N ARG A 561 -1.41 -45.73 -38.69
CA ARG A 561 -1.78 -46.45 -37.46
C ARG A 561 -3.10 -46.01 -36.85
N ARG A 562 -3.53 -44.75 -37.07
CA ARG A 562 -4.81 -44.24 -36.58
C ARG A 562 -5.98 -44.62 -37.48
N ALA A 563 -5.77 -44.64 -38.79
CA ALA A 563 -6.77 -45.12 -39.75
C ALA A 563 -7.19 -46.58 -39.50
N GLY A 564 -6.34 -47.38 -38.83
CA GLY A 564 -6.64 -48.76 -38.44
C GLY A 564 -7.34 -48.97 -37.08
N GLN A 565 -7.47 -47.94 -36.22
CA GLN A 565 -8.04 -48.07 -34.86
C GLN A 565 -9.42 -47.40 -34.68
N GLY A 566 -9.94 -46.72 -35.70
CA GLY A 566 -11.10 -45.81 -35.59
C GLY A 566 -12.50 -46.43 -35.55
N SER A 567 -12.69 -47.68 -35.10
CA SER A 567 -14.05 -48.26 -35.05
C SER A 567 -14.42 -49.09 -33.82
N GLU A 568 -13.51 -49.34 -32.87
CA GLU A 568 -13.82 -50.22 -31.72
C GLU A 568 -13.85 -49.52 -30.34
N ASP A 569 -13.27 -48.32 -30.19
CA ASP A 569 -13.09 -47.68 -28.87
C ASP A 569 -14.01 -46.47 -28.58
N GLU A 570 -14.90 -46.05 -29.50
CA GLU A 570 -15.78 -44.88 -29.28
C GLU A 570 -17.00 -45.16 -28.38
N ASP A 571 -17.34 -46.42 -28.10
CA ASP A 571 -18.53 -46.78 -27.29
C ASP A 571 -18.29 -46.80 -25.77
N ASP A 572 -17.04 -46.72 -25.28
CA ASP A 572 -16.71 -46.93 -23.85
C ASP A 572 -16.36 -45.66 -23.04
N LEU A 573 -16.43 -44.45 -23.63
CA LEU A 573 -15.97 -43.20 -22.99
C LEU A 573 -17.07 -42.20 -22.60
N ASP A 574 -18.36 -42.54 -22.73
CA ASP A 574 -19.50 -41.75 -22.25
C ASP A 574 -19.98 -42.15 -20.83
N GLY A 575 -19.08 -42.68 -20.00
CA GLY A 575 -19.32 -43.07 -18.59
C GLY A 575 -18.81 -42.07 -17.55
#